data_AF-A0A559V5I7-F1
#
_entry.id   AF-A0A559V5I7-F1
#
_cell.length_a   1.000
_cell.length_b   1.000
_cell.length_c   1.000
_cell.angle_alpha   90.00
_cell.angle_beta   90.00
_cell.angle_gamma   90.00
#
_symmetry.space_group_name_H-M   'P 1'
#
loop_
_entity.id
_entity.type
_entity.pdbx_description
1 polymer ?
#
loop_
_entity_poly.entity_id
_entity_poly.type
_entity_poly.pdbx_seq_one_letter_code
_entity_poly.pdbx_strand_id
1 'polypeptide(L)'
;MSIAFAVLGAFAALLAVINGVQAFLGRQLVRPSASRRPGRQLRAESAVAAVAMLGASLAAFGVLAGGRWPAAGGVVMLAGWIGLVVVRRRLAARA
;
A
#
# COMPACT_ATOMS: atom_id res chain seq x y z
N MET A 1 -21.07 -18.55 -2.63
CA MET A 1 -20.25 -17.34 -2.94
C MET A 1 -20.63 -16.88 -4.33
N SER A 2 -21.06 -15.63 -4.52
CA SER A 2 -21.46 -15.16 -5.86
C SER A 2 -20.22 -14.94 -6.74
N ILE A 3 -20.40 -15.02 -8.07
CA ILE A 3 -19.33 -14.74 -9.05
C ILE A 3 -18.74 -13.35 -8.82
N ALA A 4 -19.58 -12.35 -8.50
CA ALA A 4 -19.13 -11.00 -8.20
C ALA A 4 -18.16 -10.96 -7.00
N PHE A 5 -18.45 -11.70 -5.93
CA PHE A 5 -17.56 -11.78 -4.77
C PHE A 5 -16.23 -12.48 -5.09
N ALA A 6 -16.25 -13.53 -5.92
CA ALA A 6 -15.03 -14.21 -6.35
C ALA A 6 -14.13 -13.30 -7.21
N VAL A 7 -14.72 -12.54 -8.14
CA VAL A 7 -14.01 -11.56 -8.97
C VAL A 7 -13.38 -10.46 -8.10
N LEU A 8 -14.13 -9.93 -7.12
CA LEU A 8 -13.64 -8.92 -6.18
C LEU A 8 -12.45 -9.43 -5.35
N GLY A 9 -12.54 -10.67 -4.85
CA GLY A 9 -11.45 -11.30 -4.10
C GLY A 9 -10.19 -11.51 -4.93
N ALA A 10 -10.33 -12.00 -6.17
CA ALA A 10 -9.21 -12.16 -7.09
C ALA A 10 -8.55 -10.81 -7.43
N PHE A 11 -9.35 -9.76 -7.63
CA PHE A 11 -8.85 -8.41 -7.89
C PHE A 11 -8.11 -7.83 -6.68
N ALA A 12 -8.66 -8.01 -5.47
CA ALA A 12 -8.02 -7.60 -4.23
C ALA A 12 -6.68 -8.33 -4.02
N ALA A 13 -6.62 -9.65 -4.27
CA ALA A 13 -5.39 -10.42 -4.18
C ALA A 13 -4.34 -9.94 -5.19
N LEU A 14 -4.73 -9.68 -6.44
CA LEU A 14 -3.83 -9.15 -7.46
C LEU A 14 -3.26 -7.78 -7.06
N LEU A 15 -4.10 -6.87 -6.57
CA LEU A 15 -3.66 -5.58 -6.07
C LEU A 15 -2.71 -5.71 -4.88
N ALA A 16 -2.97 -6.65 -3.97
CA ALA A 16 -2.05 -6.94 -2.87
C ALA A 16 -0.67 -7.34 -3.40
N VAL A 17 -0.59 -8.27 -4.35
CA VAL A 17 0.68 -8.69 -4.95
C VAL A 17 1.40 -7.51 -5.61
N ILE A 18 0.70 -6.72 -6.43
CA ILE A 18 1.27 -5.56 -7.10
C ILE A 18 1.82 -4.55 -6.09
N ASN A 19 1.06 -4.24 -5.04
CA ASN A 19 1.46 -3.31 -3.99
C ASN A 19 2.65 -3.84 -3.17
N GLY A 20 2.68 -5.14 -2.90
CA GLY A 20 3.81 -5.81 -2.25
C GLY A 20 5.08 -5.73 -3.09
N VAL A 21 4.99 -5.98 -4.39
CA VAL A 21 6.11 -5.84 -5.34
C VAL A 21 6.59 -4.38 -5.42
N GLN A 22 5.66 -3.41 -5.45
CA GLN A 22 6.02 -1.98 -5.44
C GLN A 22 6.73 -1.57 -4.14
N ALA A 23 6.23 -2.04 -2.99
CA ALA A 23 6.84 -1.79 -1.69
C ALA A 23 8.24 -2.41 -1.60
N PHE A 24 8.40 -3.65 -2.08
CA PHE A 24 9.67 -4.38 -2.04
C PHE A 24 10.73 -3.80 -2.99
N LEU A 25 10.34 -3.48 -4.22
CA LEU A 25 11.25 -2.97 -5.24
C LEU A 25 11.45 -1.45 -5.17
N GLY A 26 10.68 -0.73 -4.34
CA GLY A 26 10.69 0.73 -4.27
C GLY A 26 10.32 1.41 -5.60
N ARG A 27 9.68 0.68 -6.52
CA ARG A 27 9.33 1.17 -7.86
C ARG A 27 8.04 1.98 -7.81
N GLN A 28 8.10 3.17 -8.39
CA GLN A 28 7.03 4.16 -8.33
C GLN A 28 5.98 3.99 -9.43
N LEU A 29 4.71 4.26 -9.07
CA LEU A 29 3.63 4.57 -10.01
C LEU A 29 3.78 5.97 -10.65
N VAL A 30 4.69 6.82 -10.15
CA VAL A 30 4.85 8.22 -10.58
C VAL A 30 6.29 8.46 -11.04
N ARG A 31 6.46 8.94 -12.27
CA ARG A 31 7.75 9.34 -12.83
C ARG A 31 8.29 10.56 -12.04
N PRO A 32 9.51 10.52 -11.46
CA PRO A 32 10.09 11.63 -10.70
C PRO A 32 10.17 12.96 -11.48
N SER A 33 10.25 12.87 -12.81
CA SER A 33 10.43 14.01 -13.71
C SER A 33 9.24 14.98 -13.78
N ALA A 34 8.09 14.63 -13.21
CA ALA A 34 6.89 15.48 -13.20
C ALA A 34 6.68 16.26 -11.89
N SER A 35 7.55 16.09 -10.88
CA SER A 35 7.35 16.65 -9.55
C SER A 35 8.52 17.55 -9.14
N ARG A 36 8.22 18.71 -8.56
CA ARG A 36 9.22 19.58 -7.89
C ARG A 36 9.83 18.94 -6.63
N ARG A 37 9.34 17.77 -6.18
CA ARG A 37 9.83 17.10 -4.97
C ARG A 37 11.06 16.24 -5.27
N PRO A 38 12.06 16.20 -4.37
CA PRO A 38 13.25 15.38 -4.56
C PRO A 38 12.89 13.91 -4.74
N GLY A 39 13.50 13.23 -5.71
CA GLY A 39 13.16 11.84 -6.07
C GLY A 39 13.23 10.86 -4.90
N ARG A 40 14.11 11.09 -3.92
CA ARG A 40 14.21 10.28 -2.69
C ARG A 40 12.97 10.41 -1.80
N GLN A 41 12.38 11.60 -1.70
CA GLN A 41 11.14 11.85 -0.97
C GLN A 41 9.98 11.11 -1.63
N LEU A 42 9.85 11.23 -2.95
CA LEU A 42 8.77 10.57 -3.68
C LEU A 42 8.89 9.04 -3.54
N ARG A 43 10.10 8.47 -3.58
CA ARG A 43 10.29 7.02 -3.39
C ARG A 43 9.86 6.56 -2.01
N ALA A 44 10.22 7.30 -0.97
CA ALA A 44 9.84 6.97 0.40
C ALA A 44 8.31 7.07 0.60
N GLU A 45 7.67 8.12 0.07
CA GLU A 45 6.21 8.28 0.12
C GLU A 45 5.48 7.20 -0.69
N SER A 46 5.98 6.85 -1.88
CA SER A 46 5.40 5.79 -2.71
C SER A 46 5.52 4.41 -2.06
N ALA A 47 6.66 4.08 -1.43
CA ALA A 47 6.85 2.79 -0.78
C ALA A 47 5.88 2.58 0.39
N VAL A 48 5.74 3.57 1.27
CA VAL A 48 4.81 3.48 2.42
C VAL A 48 3.34 3.54 1.99
N ALA A 49 3.01 4.26 0.92
CA ALA A 49 1.68 4.22 0.32
C ALA A 49 1.36 2.85 -0.29
N ALA A 50 2.33 2.20 -0.94
CA ALA A 50 2.19 0.84 -1.44
C ALA A 50 1.94 -0.16 -0.29
N VAL A 51 2.62 -0.01 0.85
CA VAL A 51 2.35 -0.82 2.06
C VAL A 51 0.93 -0.60 2.59
N ALA A 52 0.45 0.64 2.64
CA ALA A 52 -0.91 0.93 3.07
C ALA A 52 -1.95 0.26 2.16
N MET A 53 -1.75 0.34 0.84
CA MET A 53 -2.62 -0.27 -0.16
C MET A 53 -2.52 -1.80 -0.16
N LEU A 54 -1.35 -2.38 0.09
CA LEU A 54 -1.19 -3.81 0.33
C LEU A 54 -2.07 -4.28 1.50
N GLY A 55 -2.01 -3.56 2.62
CA GLY A 55 -2.83 -3.87 3.79
C GLY A 55 -4.33 -3.77 3.51
N ALA A 56 -4.76 -2.72 2.79
CA ALA A 56 -6.15 -2.56 2.39
C ALA A 56 -6.63 -3.70 1.48
N SER A 57 -5.82 -4.07 0.48
CA SER A 57 -6.09 -5.20 -0.41
C SER A 57 -6.16 -6.54 0.35
N LEU A 58 -5.25 -6.76 1.31
CA LEU A 58 -5.24 -7.97 2.12
C LEU A 58 -6.44 -8.03 3.07
N ALA A 59 -6.86 -6.88 3.62
CA ALA A 59 -8.04 -6.80 4.45
C ALA A 59 -9.30 -7.12 3.64
N ALA A 60 -9.45 -6.53 2.45
CA ALA A 60 -10.56 -6.77 1.55
C ALA A 60 -10.62 -8.24 1.06
N PHE A 61 -9.47 -8.82 0.71
CA PHE A 61 -9.38 -10.25 0.40
C PHE A 61 -9.75 -11.12 1.62
N GLY A 62 -9.24 -10.76 2.80
CA GLY A 62 -9.49 -11.47 4.05
C GLY A 62 -10.95 -11.50 4.46
N VAL A 63 -11.73 -10.47 4.13
CA VAL A 63 -13.19 -10.45 4.39
C VAL A 63 -13.89 -11.58 3.62
N LEU A 64 -13.39 -11.92 2.44
CA LEU A 64 -13.93 -12.98 1.58
C LEU A 64 -13.37 -14.36 1.93
N ALA A 65 -12.09 -14.42 2.30
CA ALA A 65 -11.43 -15.66 2.70
C ALA A 65 -11.80 -16.13 4.13
N GLY A 66 -12.32 -15.23 4.95
CA GLY A 66 -12.67 -15.49 6.35
C GLY A 66 -11.46 -15.55 7.29
N GLY A 67 -11.72 -15.79 8.57
CA GLY A 67 -10.68 -15.91 9.60
C GLY A 67 -10.04 -14.58 10.02
N ARG A 68 -8.73 -14.60 10.32
CA ARG A 68 -8.00 -13.43 10.89
C ARG A 68 -7.33 -12.54 9.83
N TRP A 69 -7.47 -12.87 8.55
CA TRP A 69 -6.90 -12.12 7.43
C TRP A 69 -7.33 -10.63 7.38
N PRO A 70 -8.59 -10.25 7.68
CA PRO A 70 -8.98 -8.84 7.76
C PRO A 70 -8.16 -8.06 8.78
N ALA A 71 -7.92 -8.65 9.95
CA ALA A 71 -7.16 -8.03 11.03
C ALA A 71 -5.68 -7.87 10.64
N ALA A 72 -5.08 -8.89 10.02
CA ALA A 72 -3.71 -8.81 9.50
C ALA A 72 -3.57 -7.71 8.45
N GLY A 73 -4.51 -7.63 7.50
CA GLY A 73 -4.55 -6.55 6.50
C GLY A 73 -4.70 -5.16 7.14
N GLY A 74 -5.55 -5.03 8.17
CA GLY A 74 -5.72 -3.78 8.93
C GLY A 74 -4.42 -3.32 9.61
N VAL A 75 -3.65 -4.24 10.20
CA VAL A 75 -2.35 -3.93 10.82
C VAL A 75 -1.34 -3.44 9.77
N VAL A 76 -1.24 -4.14 8.63
CA VAL A 76 -0.35 -3.73 7.52
C VAL A 76 -0.75 -2.36 6.97
N MET A 77 -2.05 -2.10 6.84
CA MET A 77 -2.58 -0.82 6.36
C MET A 77 -2.18 0.31 7.31
N LEU A 78 -2.41 0.12 8.62
CA LEU A 78 -2.03 1.08 9.66
C LEU A 78 -0.53 1.37 9.66
N ALA A 79 0.31 0.34 9.53
CA ALA A 79 1.76 0.51 9.45
C ALA A 79 2.17 1.37 8.23
N GLY A 80 1.54 1.17 7.07
CA GLY A 80 1.75 1.99 5.88
C GLY A 80 1.37 3.47 6.09
N TRP A 81 0.22 3.73 6.71
CA TRP A 81 -0.22 5.10 7.06
C TRP A 81 0.70 5.79 8.06
N ILE A 82 1.11 5.08 9.13
CA ILE A 82 2.07 5.60 10.10
C ILE A 82 3.39 5.93 9.41
N GLY A 83 3.88 5.02 8.56
CA GLY A 83 5.07 5.24 7.73
C GLY A 83 4.95 6.50 6.87
N LEU A 84 3.79 6.72 6.23
CA LEU A 84 3.52 7.92 5.42
C LEU A 84 3.59 9.20 6.25
N VAL A 85 2.97 9.22 7.44
CA VAL A 85 3.02 10.37 8.35
C VAL A 85 4.44 10.63 8.81
N VAL A 86 5.20 9.58 9.18
CA VAL A 86 6.59 9.70 9.63
C VAL A 86 7.49 10.24 8.52
N VAL A 87 7.38 9.71 7.30
CA VAL A 87 8.14 10.19 6.13
C VAL A 87 7.85 11.66 5.90
N ARG A 88 6.57 12.06 5.84
CA ARG A 88 6.18 13.47 5.65
C ARG A 88 6.71 14.39 6.74
N ARG A 89 6.62 13.99 8.02
CA ARG A 89 7.15 14.78 9.16
C ARG A 89 8.67 14.93 9.11
N ARG A 90 9.40 13.85 8.81
CA ARG A 90 10.87 13.89 8.69
C ARG A 90 11.35 14.79 7.56
N LEU A 91 10.57 14.89 6.49
CA LEU A 91 10.88 15.74 5.35
C LEU A 91 10.55 17.21 5.65
N ALA A 92 9.42 17.49 6.30
CA ALA A 92 9.08 18.84 6.75
C ALA A 92 10.11 19.38 7.76
N ALA A 93 10.65 18.54 8.64
CA ALA A 93 11.70 18.93 9.59
C ALA A 93 13.09 19.15 8.96
N ARG A 94 13.27 18.83 7.67
CA ARG A 94 14.54 18.95 6.93
C ARG A 94 14.50 20.02 5.83
N ALA A 95 13.35 20.66 5.62
CA ALA A 95 13.15 21.73 4.66
C ALA A 95 13.32 23.08 5.36
#